data_AF-A0AA97AQ12-F1
#
_entry.id   AF-A0AA97AQ12-F1
#
_cell.length_a   1.000
_cell.length_b   1.000
_cell.length_c   1.000
_cell.angle_alpha   90.00
_cell.angle_beta   90.00
_cell.angle_gamma   90.00
#
_symmetry.space_group_name_H-M   'P 1'
#
loop_
_entity.id
_entity.type
_entity.pdbx_description
1 polymer ?
#
loop_
_entity_poly.entity_id
_entity_poly.type
_entity_poly.pdbx_seq_one_letter_code
_entity_poly.pdbx_strand_id
1 'polypeptide(L)'
;MGQKQEFPDLAIEVVITSGLVDKLEIYRGLGVTEVWQWQAGQFLIYHLRTMGYELIKTSELLPDLDINLLAQYVKPEEQFDAVMAFRDAIRR
;
A
#
# COMPACT_ATOMS: atom_id res chain seq x y z
N MET A 1 0.23 -21.36 -4.40
CA MET A 1 -1.19 -20.98 -4.19
C MET A 1 -1.27 -20.32 -2.82
N GLY A 2 -1.73 -19.07 -2.75
CA GLY A 2 -1.85 -18.35 -1.47
C GLY A 2 -2.90 -19.01 -0.59
N GLN A 3 -2.55 -19.28 0.67
CA GLN A 3 -3.49 -19.79 1.66
C GLN A 3 -4.40 -18.65 2.12
N LYS A 4 -5.69 -18.90 2.28
CA LYS A 4 -6.61 -17.89 2.80
C LYS A 4 -6.33 -17.71 4.29
N GLN A 5 -5.61 -16.64 4.63
CA GLN A 5 -5.41 -16.20 6.01
C GLN A 5 -6.61 -15.37 6.48
N GLU A 6 -6.75 -15.25 7.80
CA GLU A 6 -7.80 -14.45 8.44
C GLU A 6 -7.57 -12.94 8.20
N PHE A 7 -6.31 -12.53 8.11
CA PHE A 7 -5.89 -11.17 7.81
C PHE A 7 -5.00 -11.14 6.57
N PRO A 8 -5.04 -10.05 5.78
CA PRO A 8 -4.25 -9.94 4.56
C PRO A 8 -2.77 -9.70 4.87
N ASP A 9 -1.89 -10.12 3.96
CA ASP A 9 -0.48 -9.74 4.00
C ASP A 9 -0.27 -8.24 3.74
N LEU A 10 -1.13 -7.62 2.92
CA LEU A 10 -1.06 -6.21 2.52
C LEU A 10 -2.39 -5.49 2.77
N ALA A 11 -2.34 -4.36 3.48
CA ALA A 11 -3.45 -3.41 3.60
C ALA A 11 -3.09 -2.07 2.93
N ILE A 12 -4.08 -1.43 2.28
CA ILE A 12 -3.92 -0.08 1.71
C ILE A 12 -4.91 0.85 2.40
N GLU A 13 -4.40 1.95 2.94
CA GLU A 13 -5.16 3.00 3.58
C GLU A 13 -5.11 4.28 2.76
N VAL A 14 -6.27 4.87 2.48
CA VAL A 14 -6.41 6.16 1.78
C VAL A 14 -6.67 7.25 2.81
N VAL A 15 -5.69 8.12 3.05
CA VAL A 15 -5.76 9.19 4.05
C VAL A 15 -6.29 10.47 3.39
N ILE A 16 -7.58 10.76 3.58
CA ILE A 16 -8.24 11.99 3.09
C ILE A 16 -8.21 13.09 4.17
N THR A 17 -8.47 12.71 5.42
CA THR A 17 -8.32 13.57 6.60
C THR A 17 -7.56 12.77 7.67
N SER A 18 -6.59 13.42 8.33
CA SER A 18 -5.83 12.77 9.41
C SER A 18 -6.76 12.50 10.59
N GLY A 19 -7.03 11.22 10.89
CA GLY A 19 -7.81 10.79 12.05
C GLY A 19 -6.97 10.78 13.34
N LEU A 20 -7.64 10.75 14.49
CA LEU A 20 -7.02 10.71 15.83
C LEU A 20 -6.47 9.33 16.24
N VAL A 21 -6.83 8.26 15.52
CA VAL A 21 -6.49 6.87 15.87
C VAL A 21 -5.25 6.43 15.11
N ASP A 22 -4.26 5.92 15.84
CA ASP A 22 -3.12 5.24 15.26
C ASP A 22 -3.53 3.84 14.75
N LYS A 23 -3.93 3.77 13.48
CA LYS A 23 -4.38 2.52 12.85
C LYS A 23 -3.24 1.52 12.67
N LEU A 24 -1.98 1.94 12.69
CA LEU A 24 -0.85 1.02 12.58
C LEU A 24 -0.82 0.05 13.76
N GLU A 25 -1.17 0.49 14.97
CA GLU A 25 -1.25 -0.41 16.13
C GLU A 25 -2.37 -1.46 15.99
N ILE A 26 -3.49 -1.12 15.34
CA ILE A 26 -4.55 -2.09 15.02
C ILE A 26 -4.00 -3.13 14.04
N TYR A 27 -3.42 -2.69 12.92
CA TYR A 27 -2.85 -3.61 11.92
C TYR A 27 -1.72 -4.47 12.48
N ARG A 28 -0.94 -3.95 13.44
CA ARG A 28 0.09 -4.70 14.15
C ARG A 28 -0.52 -5.81 15.00
N GLY A 29 -1.60 -5.52 15.72
CA GLY A 29 -2.35 -6.52 16.48
C GLY A 29 -2.97 -7.62 15.60
N LEU A 30 -3.28 -7.29 14.34
CA LEU A 30 -3.78 -8.23 13.32
C LEU A 30 -2.65 -8.96 12.59
N GLY A 31 -1.39 -8.58 12.77
CA GLY A 31 -0.24 -9.21 12.13
C GLY A 31 -0.14 -8.96 10.62
N VAL A 32 -0.68 -7.86 10.11
CA VAL A 32 -0.56 -7.49 8.69
C VAL A 32 0.91 -7.22 8.35
N THR A 33 1.44 -7.83 7.28
CA THR A 33 2.87 -7.74 6.95
C THR A 33 3.25 -6.36 6.43
N GLU A 34 2.48 -5.79 5.51
CA GLU A 34 2.66 -4.42 5.02
C GLU A 34 1.38 -3.59 5.07
N VAL A 35 1.52 -2.32 5.43
CA VAL A 35 0.46 -1.32 5.37
C VAL A 35 0.94 -0.17 4.50
N TRP A 36 0.22 0.14 3.43
CA TRP A 36 0.53 1.26 2.55
C TRP A 36 -0.45 2.39 2.81
N GLN A 37 0.06 3.56 3.16
CA GLN A 37 -0.75 4.76 3.31
C GLN A 37 -0.59 5.63 2.08
N TRP A 38 -1.69 5.85 1.37
CA TRP A 38 -1.76 6.85 0.31
C TRP A 38 -2.22 8.18 0.89
N GLN A 39 -1.39 9.21 0.78
CA GLN A 39 -1.69 10.55 1.23
C GLN A 39 -1.10 11.57 0.27
N ALA A 40 -1.91 12.54 -0.15
CA ALA A 40 -1.49 13.66 -1.01
C ALA A 40 -0.69 13.23 -2.26
N GLY A 41 -1.10 12.12 -2.90
CA GLY A 41 -0.47 11.62 -4.12
C GLY A 41 0.82 10.81 -3.92
N GLN A 42 1.14 10.42 -2.68
CA GLN A 42 2.33 9.64 -2.36
C GLN A 42 1.95 8.40 -1.52
N PHE A 43 2.75 7.35 -1.64
CA PHE A 43 2.65 6.17 -0.79
C PHE A 43 3.74 6.18 0.28
N LEU A 44 3.33 5.93 1.53
CA LEU A 44 4.20 5.54 2.63
C LEU A 44 4.01 4.05 2.86
N ILE A 45 5.09 3.27 2.79
CA ILE A 45 5.05 1.82 2.97
C ILE A 45 5.59 1.49 4.36
N TYR A 46 4.75 0.85 5.17
CA TYR A 46 5.12 0.35 6.49
C TYR A 46 5.22 -1.17 6.44
N HIS A 47 6.32 -1.73 6.94
CA HIS A 47 6.51 -3.17 7.07
C HIS A 47 6.60 -3.58 8.53
N LEU A 48 5.88 -4.65 8.89
CA LEU A 48 5.84 -5.17 10.25
C LEU A 48 7.14 -5.92 10.59
N ARG A 49 7.94 -5.35 11.49
CA ARG A 49 9.12 -5.98 12.08
C ARG A 49 8.82 -6.48 13.50
N THR A 50 9.83 -7.05 14.14
CA THR A 50 9.74 -7.55 15.53
C THR A 50 9.34 -6.47 16.54
N MET A 51 9.77 -5.22 16.34
CA MET A 51 9.47 -4.10 17.25
C MET A 51 8.25 -3.27 16.84
N GLY A 52 7.60 -3.59 15.71
CA GLY A 52 6.49 -2.82 15.16
C GLY A 52 6.75 -2.42 13.70
N TYR A 53 5.98 -1.44 13.21
CA TYR A 53 6.07 -0.99 11.83
C TYR A 53 7.29 -0.11 11.59
N GLU A 54 8.01 -0.41 10.51
CA GLU A 54 9.13 0.35 9.98
C GLU A 54 8.75 0.94 8.63
N LEU A 55 9.09 2.21 8.38
CA LEU A 55 8.90 2.84 7.07
C LEU A 55 9.99 2.35 6.10
N ILE A 56 9.59 1.76 4.98
CA ILE A 56 10.48 1.26 3.92
C ILE A 56 10.26 2.00 2.60
N LYS A 57 11.27 1.98 1.72
CA LYS A 57 11.23 2.70 0.44
C LYS A 57 10.58 1.91 -0.71
N THR A 58 10.63 0.59 -0.63
CA THR A 58 10.17 -0.34 -1.66
C THR A 58 9.47 -1.49 -0.96
N SER A 59 8.35 -1.98 -1.49
CA SER A 59 7.63 -3.12 -0.91
C SER A 59 8.50 -4.37 -0.93
N GLU A 60 8.48 -5.14 0.16
CA GLU A 60 9.10 -6.46 0.23
C GLU A 60 8.12 -7.55 -0.24
N LEU A 61 6.81 -7.33 -0.12
CA LEU A 61 5.78 -8.21 -0.69
C LEU A 61 5.70 -8.11 -2.23
N LEU A 62 5.95 -6.93 -2.77
CA LEU A 62 5.89 -6.62 -4.21
C LEU A 62 7.18 -5.90 -4.65
N PRO A 63 8.34 -6.58 -4.66
CA PRO A 63 9.64 -5.95 -4.92
C PRO A 63 9.78 -5.40 -6.34
N ASP A 64 9.06 -5.97 -7.30
CA ASP A 64 9.09 -5.55 -8.71
C ASP A 64 8.14 -4.36 -9.00
N LEU A 65 7.34 -3.94 -8.01
CA LEU A 65 6.42 -2.82 -8.17
C LEU A 65 7.15 -1.49 -7.91
N ASP A 66 7.23 -0.66 -8.95
CA ASP A 66 7.59 0.75 -8.78
C ASP A 66 6.40 1.51 -8.14
N ILE A 67 6.52 1.75 -6.83
CA ILE A 67 5.50 2.45 -6.05
C ILE A 67 5.30 3.91 -6.51
N ASN A 68 6.36 4.56 -6.99
CA ASN A 68 6.29 5.94 -7.47
C ASN A 68 5.57 6.00 -8.81
N LEU A 69 5.79 5.00 -9.68
CA LEU A 69 5.01 4.84 -10.90
C LEU A 69 3.54 4.62 -10.57
N LEU A 70 3.21 3.70 -9.65
CA LEU A 70 1.82 3.45 -9.24
C LEU A 70 1.15 4.74 -8.74
N ALA A 71 1.84 5.54 -7.93
CA ALA A 71 1.32 6.80 -7.39
C ALA A 71 0.83 7.77 -8.50
N GLN A 72 1.50 7.81 -9.64
CA GLN A 72 1.13 8.67 -10.78
C GLN A 72 -0.20 8.26 -11.44
N TYR A 73 -0.62 7.01 -11.25
CA TYR A 73 -1.85 6.44 -11.80
C TYR A 73 -2.98 6.31 -10.77
N VAL A 74 -2.81 6.82 -9.54
CA VAL A 74 -3.92 6.95 -8.58
C VAL A 74 -4.72 8.21 -8.91
N LYS A 75 -5.63 8.11 -9.91
CA LYS A 75 -6.50 9.20 -10.37
C LYS A 75 -7.98 8.82 -10.25
N PRO A 76 -8.67 9.21 -9.16
CA PRO A 76 -10.06 8.81 -8.93
C PRO A 76 -11.03 9.29 -10.01
N GLU A 77 -10.80 10.48 -10.58
CA GLU A 77 -11.66 11.07 -11.61
C GLU A 77 -11.57 10.35 -12.97
N GLU A 78 -10.46 9.65 -13.23
CA GLU A 78 -10.13 8.99 -14.49
C GLU A 78 -9.80 7.51 -14.28
N GLN A 79 -10.49 6.85 -13.33
CA GLN A 79 -10.11 5.51 -12.83
C GLN A 79 -9.87 4.49 -13.95
N PHE A 80 -10.76 4.42 -14.95
CA PHE A 80 -10.65 3.43 -16.03
C PHE A 80 -9.38 3.66 -16.86
N ASP A 81 -9.16 4.89 -17.31
CA ASP A 81 -8.00 5.24 -18.13
C ASP A 81 -6.70 5.09 -17.33
N ALA A 82 -6.72 5.44 -16.05
CA ALA A 82 -5.56 5.30 -15.17
C ALA A 82 -5.15 3.84 -14.97
N VAL A 83 -6.12 2.93 -14.78
CA VAL A 83 -5.85 1.49 -14.69
C VAL A 83 -5.28 0.95 -15.99
N MET A 84 -5.85 1.32 -17.14
CA MET A 84 -5.35 0.87 -18.44
C MET A 84 -3.92 1.37 -18.71
N ALA A 85 -3.67 2.65 -18.47
CA ALA A 85 -2.36 3.25 -18.67
C ALA A 85 -1.29 2.66 -17.74
N PHE A 86 -1.64 2.37 -16.48
CA PHE A 86 -0.74 1.69 -15.56
C PHE A 86 -0.42 0.26 -16.03
N ARG A 87 -1.43 -0.50 -16.46
CA ARG A 87 -1.22 -1.86 -17.00
C ARG A 87 -0.29 -1.88 -18.20
N ASP A 88 -0.39 -0.89 -19.08
CA ASP A 88 0.49 -0.80 -20.24
C ASP A 88 1.91 -0.35 -19.85
N ALA A 89 2.05 0.49 -18.82
CA ALA A 89 3.35 0.92 -18.30
C ALA A 89 4.17 -0.23 -17.71
N ILE A 90 3.52 -1.16 -16.98
CA ILE A 90 4.21 -2.30 -16.32
C ILE A 90 4.42 -3.52 -17.23
N ARG A 91 3.87 -3.52 -18.45
CA ARG A 91 4.05 -4.60 -19.44
C ARG A 91 5.26 -4.40 -20.36
N ARG A 92 5.87 -3.22 -20.33
CA ARG A 92 7.06 -2.87 -21.10
C ARG A 92 8.32 -3.33 -20.38
#